data_AF-A0ABD6B2J2-F1
#
_entry.id   AF-A0ABD6B2J2-F1
#
_cell.length_a   1.000
_cell.length_b   1.000
_cell.length_c   1.000
_cell.angle_alpha   90.00
_cell.angle_beta   90.00
_cell.angle_gamma   90.00
#
_symmetry.space_group_name_H-M   'P 1'
#
loop_
_entity.id
_entity.type
_entity.pdbx_description
1 polymer ?
#
loop_
_entity_poly.entity_id
_entity_poly.type
_entity_poly.pdbx_seq_one_letter_code
_entity_poly.pdbx_strand_id
1 'polypeptide(L)'
;MTNLDHGKFTRMTTVFHSLLAMDVFFLFFTGYAIMFNDELWWMLTLMGGSGSVAALHRAFGVGLLALVVFWMLMMVTTDTGRSNFREIMPTPGDAKAFVQDIQFVLGNAEERHPNARQFAGGTADEIPLLSYVGKGVVFIFAAELTLLSISGLLIWSKTGLMQYFATRTAAMAFVVFHGLLGVVMLMGVMFHIFEHGFHPAFFPVETKAFIPRSMIPEEHSDDVEGTGIQHLELSPNWASASNLGGAATVIGIVSVLTASIFDTGYPVSLELLVGGGPTNLLLTVGVNIGVLVLFLGMVLSVYGNLVRIRWEQRMAEEEEADSVEAEAAD
;
A
#
# COMPACT_ATOMS: atom_id res chain seq x y z
N MET A 1 -18.26 -10.79 -18.52
CA MET A 1 -17.43 -10.61 -17.29
C MET A 1 -18.12 -9.59 -16.38
N THR A 2 -17.66 -9.30 -15.15
CA THR A 2 -18.25 -8.21 -14.36
C THR A 2 -17.55 -6.88 -14.66
N ASN A 3 -18.32 -5.82 -14.90
CA ASN A 3 -17.81 -4.45 -15.05
C ASN A 3 -17.00 -3.95 -13.83
N LEU A 4 -16.92 -4.67 -12.73
CA LEU A 4 -16.06 -4.31 -11.60
C LEU A 4 -14.57 -4.26 -11.92
N ASP A 5 -14.15 -4.95 -12.97
CA ASP A 5 -12.75 -5.05 -13.36
C ASP A 5 -12.32 -3.90 -14.27
N HIS A 6 -12.87 -2.68 -14.10
CA HIS A 6 -12.31 -1.51 -14.77
C HIS A 6 -10.92 -1.24 -14.20
N GLY A 7 -9.89 -1.84 -14.77
CA GLY A 7 -8.53 -1.36 -14.69
C GLY A 7 -8.58 0.09 -15.13
N LYS A 8 -8.64 1.04 -14.21
CA LYS A 8 -8.61 2.47 -14.56
C LYS A 8 -7.18 2.99 -14.63
N PHE A 9 -6.20 2.11 -14.37
CA PHE A 9 -4.79 2.42 -14.33
C PHE A 9 -4.10 2.07 -15.64
N THR A 10 -3.13 2.90 -16.01
CA THR A 10 -2.27 2.66 -17.18
C THR A 10 -1.22 1.60 -16.86
N ARG A 11 -0.60 1.01 -17.89
CA ARG A 11 0.52 0.08 -17.72
C ARG A 11 1.67 0.68 -16.91
N MET A 12 1.93 1.98 -17.11
CA MET A 12 2.94 2.70 -16.32
C MET A 12 2.57 2.71 -14.84
N THR A 13 1.32 3.01 -14.51
CA THR A 13 0.83 3.05 -13.12
C THR A 13 0.91 1.67 -12.45
N THR A 14 0.50 0.60 -13.13
CA THR A 14 0.51 -0.75 -12.54
C THR A 14 1.93 -1.31 -12.36
N VAL A 15 2.83 -1.03 -13.29
CA VAL A 15 4.25 -1.38 -13.17
C VAL A 15 4.91 -0.55 -12.06
N PHE A 16 4.67 0.76 -12.03
CA PHE A 16 5.18 1.64 -10.96
C PHE A 16 4.71 1.16 -9.59
N HIS A 17 3.42 0.86 -9.44
CA HIS A 17 2.86 0.32 -8.20
C HIS A 17 3.58 -0.98 -7.78
N SER A 18 3.80 -1.90 -8.72
CA SER A 18 4.48 -3.18 -8.42
C SER A 18 5.93 -2.97 -7.97
N LEU A 19 6.67 -2.07 -8.62
CA LEU A 19 8.04 -1.74 -8.23
C LEU A 19 8.10 -1.02 -6.89
N LEU A 20 7.22 -0.03 -6.68
CA LEU A 20 7.13 0.71 -5.43
C LEU A 20 6.73 -0.21 -4.26
N ALA A 21 5.75 -1.08 -4.46
CA ALA A 21 5.32 -2.04 -3.44
C ALA A 21 6.49 -2.94 -3.03
N MET A 22 7.24 -3.49 -3.99
CA MET A 22 8.39 -4.35 -3.70
C MET A 22 9.47 -3.60 -2.91
N ASP A 23 9.84 -2.41 -3.35
CA ASP A 23 10.84 -1.56 -2.69
C ASP A 23 10.41 -1.19 -1.26
N VAL A 24 9.15 -0.80 -1.09
CA VAL A 24 8.54 -0.50 0.22
C VAL A 24 8.53 -1.71 1.15
N PHE A 25 8.23 -2.92 0.65
CA PHE A 25 8.32 -4.14 1.47
C PHE A 25 9.73 -4.38 2.00
N PHE A 26 10.76 -4.24 1.17
CA PHE A 26 12.14 -4.38 1.63
C PHE A 26 12.56 -3.28 2.59
N LEU A 27 12.13 -2.04 2.36
CA LEU A 27 12.32 -0.94 3.31
C LEU A 27 11.69 -1.23 4.66
N PHE A 28 10.47 -1.78 4.68
CA PHE A 28 9.85 -2.20 5.93
C PHE A 28 10.61 -3.37 6.56
N PHE A 29 10.87 -4.47 5.86
CA PHE A 29 11.61 -5.60 6.48
C PHE A 29 12.94 -5.18 7.09
N THR A 30 13.68 -4.30 6.41
CA THR A 30 14.97 -3.80 6.92
C THR A 30 14.81 -2.77 8.04
N GLY A 31 13.93 -1.77 7.88
CA GLY A 31 13.72 -0.72 8.89
C GLY A 31 13.09 -1.25 10.17
N TYR A 32 12.20 -2.22 10.04
CA TYR A 32 11.50 -2.88 11.13
C TYR A 32 12.43 -3.78 11.94
N ALA A 33 13.32 -4.52 11.26
CA ALA A 33 14.39 -5.28 11.92
C ALA A 33 15.40 -4.38 12.65
N ILE A 34 15.63 -3.14 12.20
CA ILE A 34 16.46 -2.16 12.91
C ILE A 34 15.74 -1.65 14.16
N MET A 35 14.47 -1.26 14.02
CA MET A 35 13.69 -0.64 15.08
C MET A 35 13.34 -1.60 16.22
N PHE A 36 12.81 -2.78 15.88
CA PHE A 36 12.35 -3.81 16.83
C PHE A 36 13.32 -4.98 16.85
N ASN A 37 14.60 -4.68 17.04
CA ASN A 37 15.67 -5.66 16.92
C ASN A 37 15.60 -6.75 18.00
N ASP A 38 15.00 -6.47 19.15
CA ASP A 38 14.81 -7.44 20.22
C ASP A 38 13.73 -8.48 19.84
N GLU A 39 12.61 -8.06 19.28
CA GLU A 39 11.53 -8.95 18.81
C GLU A 39 11.85 -9.63 17.47
N LEU A 40 12.67 -8.99 16.64
CA LEU A 40 13.00 -9.41 15.27
C LEU A 40 14.48 -9.75 15.09
N TRP A 41 15.15 -10.21 16.16
CA TRP A 41 16.56 -10.61 16.14
C TRP A 41 16.89 -11.63 15.03
N TRP A 42 15.93 -12.50 14.70
CA TRP A 42 16.08 -13.51 13.66
C TRP A 42 16.18 -12.88 12.27
N MET A 43 15.43 -11.81 12.00
CA MET A 43 15.50 -11.07 10.74
C MET A 43 16.85 -10.39 10.58
N LEU A 44 17.35 -9.76 11.65
CA LEU A 44 18.71 -9.19 11.66
C LEU A 44 19.75 -10.26 11.33
N THR A 45 19.63 -11.44 11.93
CA THR A 45 20.56 -12.55 11.72
C THR A 45 20.50 -13.07 10.29
N LEU A 46 19.29 -13.32 9.76
CA LEU A 46 19.08 -13.80 8.39
C LEU A 46 19.61 -12.83 7.33
N MET A 47 19.50 -11.53 7.57
CA MET A 47 20.00 -10.49 6.66
C MET A 47 21.48 -10.13 6.87
N GLY A 48 22.22 -10.90 7.67
CA GLY A 48 23.68 -10.75 7.83
C GLY A 48 24.12 -9.74 8.89
N GLY A 49 23.28 -9.48 9.89
CA GLY A 49 23.56 -8.59 11.02
C GLY A 49 23.21 -7.12 10.78
N SER A 50 23.33 -6.30 11.83
CA SER A 50 22.90 -4.90 11.83
C SER A 50 23.54 -4.04 10.75
N GLY A 51 24.83 -4.24 10.47
CA GLY A 51 25.54 -3.54 9.40
C GLY A 51 24.96 -3.83 8.02
N SER A 52 24.66 -5.10 7.74
CA SER A 52 24.09 -5.54 6.47
C SER A 52 22.65 -5.05 6.31
N VAL A 53 21.83 -5.14 7.36
CA VAL A 53 20.45 -4.60 7.34
C VAL A 53 20.44 -3.09 7.10
N ALA A 54 21.32 -2.34 7.77
CA ALA A 54 21.42 -0.89 7.54
C ALA A 54 21.89 -0.55 6.12
N ALA A 55 22.79 -1.36 5.54
CA ALA A 55 23.22 -1.19 4.15
C ALA A 55 22.08 -1.49 3.16
N LEU A 56 21.33 -2.57 3.37
CA LEU A 56 20.16 -2.92 2.57
C LEU A 56 19.08 -1.84 2.66
N HIS A 57 18.76 -1.37 3.87
CA HIS A 57 17.78 -0.30 4.08
C HIS A 57 18.13 0.95 3.28
N ARG A 58 19.41 1.35 3.27
CA ARG A 58 19.91 2.47 2.46
C ARG A 58 19.83 2.21 0.96
N ALA A 59 20.13 0.99 0.52
CA ALA A 59 20.06 0.61 -0.89
C ALA A 59 18.63 0.72 -1.42
N PHE A 60 17.66 0.16 -0.70
CA PHE A 60 16.23 0.32 -1.04
C PHE A 60 15.77 1.77 -0.85
N GLY A 61 16.33 2.51 0.11
CA GLY A 61 16.06 3.95 0.25
C GLY A 61 16.46 4.76 -0.99
N VAL A 62 17.57 4.41 -1.66
CA VAL A 62 17.95 4.99 -2.95
C VAL A 62 16.97 4.57 -4.06
N GLY A 63 16.52 3.30 -4.04
CA GLY A 63 15.46 2.80 -4.91
C GLY A 63 14.18 3.63 -4.80
N LEU A 64 13.69 3.84 -3.58
CA LEU A 64 12.53 4.67 -3.29
C LEU A 64 12.71 6.10 -3.81
N LEU A 65 13.85 6.74 -3.56
CA LEU A 65 14.12 8.09 -4.05
C LEU A 65 14.08 8.15 -5.58
N ALA A 66 14.65 7.16 -6.26
CA ALA A 66 14.59 7.08 -7.72
C ALA A 66 13.14 6.92 -8.22
N LEU A 67 12.35 6.06 -7.58
CA LEU A 67 10.93 5.85 -7.91
C LEU A 67 10.08 7.11 -7.66
N VAL A 68 10.26 7.78 -6.52
CA VAL A 68 9.56 9.03 -6.20
C VAL A 68 9.91 10.12 -7.21
N VAL A 69 11.19 10.32 -7.51
CA VAL A 69 11.62 11.31 -8.51
C VAL A 69 11.04 10.98 -9.89
N PHE A 70 11.11 9.71 -10.31
CA PHE A 70 10.49 9.25 -11.55
C PHE A 70 8.99 9.59 -11.58
N TRP A 71 8.25 9.24 -10.54
CA TRP A 71 6.81 9.48 -10.48
C TRP A 71 6.46 10.97 -10.53
N MET A 72 7.20 11.80 -9.80
CA MET A 72 7.02 13.24 -9.81
C MET A 72 7.30 13.83 -11.19
N LEU A 73 8.34 13.37 -11.89
CA LEU A 73 8.61 13.76 -13.27
C LEU A 73 7.47 13.35 -14.20
N MET A 74 6.95 12.13 -14.09
CA MET A 74 5.82 11.68 -14.91
C MET A 74 4.56 12.49 -14.66
N MET A 75 4.27 12.83 -13.41
CA MET A 75 3.13 13.66 -13.02
C MET A 75 3.17 15.07 -13.63
N VAL A 76 4.36 15.70 -13.69
CA VAL A 76 4.48 17.07 -14.20
C VAL A 76 4.69 17.15 -15.71
N THR A 77 5.38 16.17 -16.31
CA THR A 77 5.78 16.23 -17.73
C THR A 77 4.76 15.62 -18.68
N THR A 78 4.00 14.59 -18.26
CA THR A 78 3.05 13.90 -19.15
C THR A 78 1.63 14.44 -19.02
N ASP A 79 0.87 14.41 -20.12
CA ASP A 79 -0.55 14.79 -20.10
C ASP A 79 -1.38 13.86 -19.22
N THR A 80 -1.11 12.56 -19.29
CA THR A 80 -1.77 11.55 -18.45
C THR A 80 -1.48 11.82 -16.97
N GLY A 81 -0.23 12.09 -16.61
CA GLY A 81 0.17 12.44 -15.25
C GLY A 81 -0.54 13.68 -14.73
N ARG A 82 -0.54 14.78 -15.50
CA ARG A 82 -1.24 16.02 -15.13
C ARG A 82 -2.74 15.82 -14.98
N SER A 83 -3.36 15.01 -15.84
CA SER A 83 -4.78 14.66 -15.74
C SER A 83 -5.07 13.85 -14.47
N ASN A 84 -4.30 12.80 -14.21
CA ASN A 84 -4.41 11.98 -13.00
C ASN A 84 -4.22 12.82 -11.74
N PHE A 85 -3.26 13.75 -11.74
CA PHE A 85 -3.04 14.66 -10.62
C PHE A 85 -4.27 15.52 -10.32
N ARG A 86 -4.98 16.02 -11.34
CA ARG A 86 -6.22 16.79 -11.14
C ARG A 86 -7.33 15.93 -10.55
N GLU A 87 -7.42 14.67 -10.97
CA GLU A 87 -8.45 13.74 -10.52
C GLU A 87 -8.30 13.36 -9.04
N ILE A 88 -7.07 13.23 -8.54
CA ILE A 88 -6.81 12.91 -7.13
C ILE A 88 -7.09 14.10 -6.20
N MET A 89 -7.15 15.34 -6.70
CA MET A 89 -7.35 16.51 -5.85
C MET A 89 -8.70 16.43 -5.10
N PRO A 90 -8.72 16.79 -3.79
CA PRO A 90 -9.96 16.91 -3.06
C PRO A 90 -10.87 17.97 -3.68
N THR A 91 -12.14 17.64 -3.81
CA THR A 91 -13.19 18.51 -4.33
C THR A 91 -14.22 18.81 -3.23
N PRO A 92 -15.03 19.86 -3.36
CA PRO A 92 -16.15 20.08 -2.44
C PRO A 92 -17.14 18.91 -2.38
N GLY A 93 -17.23 18.09 -3.44
CA GLY A 93 -18.02 16.86 -3.46
C GLY A 93 -17.51 15.80 -2.48
N ASP A 94 -16.20 15.75 -2.25
CA ASP A 94 -15.57 14.82 -1.30
C ASP A 94 -15.95 15.15 0.15
N ALA A 95 -16.07 16.44 0.49
CA ALA A 95 -16.54 16.87 1.81
C ALA A 95 -18.03 16.54 2.04
N LYS A 96 -18.87 16.71 1.01
CA LYS A 96 -20.28 16.28 1.06
C LYS A 96 -20.39 14.76 1.22
N ALA A 97 -19.54 14.02 0.50
CA ALA A 97 -19.48 12.57 0.58
C ALA A 97 -19.14 12.10 2.00
N PHE A 98 -18.12 12.69 2.62
CA PHE A 98 -17.75 12.41 4.00
C PHE A 98 -18.91 12.65 4.99
N VAL A 99 -19.60 13.79 4.89
CA VAL A 99 -20.73 14.10 5.78
C VAL A 99 -21.86 13.09 5.60
N GLN A 100 -22.22 12.77 4.36
CA GLN A 100 -23.27 11.78 4.09
C GLN A 100 -22.86 10.38 4.53
N ASP A 101 -21.59 10.00 4.41
CA ASP A 101 -21.10 8.70 4.89
C ASP A 101 -21.23 8.57 6.41
N ILE A 102 -20.95 9.65 7.15
CA ILE A 102 -21.23 9.71 8.59
C ILE A 102 -22.72 9.57 8.87
N GLN A 103 -23.58 10.30 8.15
CA GLN A 103 -25.04 10.17 8.31
C GLN A 103 -25.51 8.75 8.01
N PHE A 104 -24.98 8.11 6.97
CA PHE A 104 -25.29 6.73 6.61
C PHE A 104 -24.88 5.74 7.71
N VAL A 105 -23.66 5.84 8.23
CA VAL A 105 -23.18 5.00 9.35
C VAL A 105 -24.02 5.20 10.61
N LEU A 106 -24.49 6.42 10.86
CA LEU A 106 -25.39 6.74 11.97
C LEU A 106 -26.86 6.34 11.72
N GLY A 107 -27.19 5.82 10.54
CA GLY A 107 -28.56 5.43 10.17
C GLY A 107 -29.48 6.60 9.78
N ASN A 108 -28.93 7.79 9.59
CA ASN A 108 -29.66 9.02 9.23
C ASN A 108 -29.73 9.26 7.71
N ALA A 109 -29.08 8.42 6.90
CA ALA A 109 -29.18 8.42 5.45
C ALA A 109 -29.41 6.99 4.95
N GLU A 110 -30.28 6.84 3.95
CA GLU A 110 -30.61 5.53 3.37
C GLU A 110 -29.50 4.99 2.46
N GLU A 111 -28.70 5.89 1.86
CA GLU A 111 -27.62 5.53 0.94
C GLU A 111 -26.35 6.36 1.15
N ARG A 112 -25.21 5.77 0.78
CA ARG A 112 -23.91 6.45 0.72
C ARG A 112 -23.85 7.41 -0.46
N HIS A 113 -23.08 8.50 -0.33
CA HIS A 113 -22.85 9.44 -1.42
C HIS A 113 -22.16 8.76 -2.62
N PRO A 114 -22.45 9.13 -3.88
CA PRO A 114 -21.77 8.57 -5.06
C PRO A 114 -20.24 8.61 -4.98
N ASN A 115 -19.66 9.74 -4.58
CA ASN A 115 -18.20 9.87 -4.36
C ASN A 115 -17.62 9.04 -3.19
N ALA A 116 -18.45 8.39 -2.37
CA ALA A 116 -18.01 7.43 -1.35
C ALA A 116 -18.05 5.98 -1.87
N ARG A 117 -18.68 5.74 -3.02
CA ARG A 117 -18.86 4.42 -3.62
C ARG A 117 -17.72 4.20 -4.61
N GLN A 118 -16.85 3.23 -4.32
CA GLN A 118 -15.79 2.81 -5.24
C GLN A 118 -16.15 1.53 -6.03
N PHE A 119 -17.05 0.71 -5.49
CA PHE A 119 -17.36 -0.62 -6.04
C PHE A 119 -18.85 -0.98 -6.04
N ALA A 120 -19.73 -0.07 -5.66
CA ALA A 120 -21.14 -0.38 -5.46
C ALA A 120 -22.04 0.53 -6.29
N GLY A 121 -22.82 -0.05 -7.21
CA GLY A 121 -23.95 0.53 -7.97
C GLY A 121 -23.63 1.74 -8.87
N GLY A 122 -24.32 1.77 -10.02
CA GLY A 122 -24.04 2.68 -11.13
C GLY A 122 -23.22 2.02 -12.23
N THR A 123 -23.07 2.71 -13.36
CA THR A 123 -22.21 2.29 -14.48
C THR A 123 -20.74 2.64 -14.20
N ALA A 124 -19.83 2.06 -14.99
CA ALA A 124 -18.38 2.32 -14.99
C ALA A 124 -18.01 3.80 -14.84
N ASP A 125 -18.74 4.62 -15.59
CA ASP A 125 -18.52 6.04 -15.81
C ASP A 125 -19.11 6.91 -14.70
N GLU A 126 -20.11 6.39 -13.98
CA GLU A 126 -20.73 7.07 -12.83
C GLU A 126 -19.91 6.91 -11.55
N ILE A 127 -19.13 5.83 -11.45
CA ILE A 127 -18.30 5.55 -10.29
C ILE A 127 -16.96 6.29 -10.44
N PRO A 128 -16.55 7.11 -9.45
CA PRO A 128 -15.29 7.84 -9.53
C PRO A 128 -14.09 6.91 -9.64
N LEU A 129 -12.97 7.44 -10.15
CA LEU A 129 -11.69 6.73 -10.16
C LEU A 129 -11.26 6.33 -8.74
N LEU A 130 -11.39 7.28 -7.82
CA LEU A 130 -11.05 7.17 -6.41
C LEU A 130 -12.20 7.75 -5.59
N SER A 131 -12.66 6.97 -4.61
CA SER A 131 -13.54 7.50 -3.56
C SER A 131 -12.82 8.58 -2.76
N TYR A 132 -13.57 9.39 -1.99
CA TYR A 132 -12.94 10.37 -1.09
C TYR A 132 -11.95 9.71 -0.12
N VAL A 133 -12.24 8.46 0.30
CA VAL A 133 -11.34 7.64 1.13
C VAL A 133 -10.06 7.29 0.36
N GLY A 134 -10.20 6.79 -0.87
CA GLY A 134 -9.07 6.46 -1.74
C GLY A 134 -8.17 7.66 -2.02
N LYS A 135 -8.76 8.85 -2.28
CA LYS A 135 -8.00 10.10 -2.38
C LYS A 135 -7.25 10.41 -1.09
N GLY A 136 -7.91 10.27 0.06
CA GLY A 136 -7.28 10.43 1.37
C GLY A 136 -6.06 9.52 1.56
N VAL A 137 -6.20 8.23 1.23
CA VAL A 137 -5.10 7.25 1.30
C VAL A 137 -3.93 7.66 0.40
N VAL A 138 -4.19 8.09 -0.85
CA VAL A 138 -3.14 8.59 -1.76
C VAL A 138 -2.38 9.76 -1.14
N PHE A 139 -3.07 10.73 -0.55
CA PHE A 139 -2.42 11.89 0.08
C PHE A 139 -1.63 11.53 1.34
N ILE A 140 -2.16 10.64 2.19
CA ILE A 140 -1.46 10.15 3.38
C ILE A 140 -0.16 9.47 2.96
N PHE A 141 -0.23 8.51 2.04
CA PHE A 141 0.96 7.80 1.56
C PHE A 141 1.96 8.72 0.87
N ALA A 142 1.48 9.68 0.05
CA ALA A 142 2.36 10.64 -0.62
C ALA A 142 3.09 11.54 0.39
N ALA A 143 2.39 12.03 1.42
CA ALA A 143 2.97 12.85 2.48
C ALA A 143 3.98 12.04 3.31
N GLU A 144 3.61 10.83 3.73
CA GLU A 144 4.47 9.94 4.51
C GLU A 144 5.73 9.54 3.75
N LEU A 145 5.61 9.12 2.48
CA LEU A 145 6.75 8.80 1.62
C LEU A 145 7.68 10.01 1.43
N THR A 146 7.11 11.21 1.27
CA THR A 146 7.89 12.44 1.14
C THR A 146 8.67 12.72 2.43
N LEU A 147 7.99 12.67 3.58
CA LEU A 147 8.61 12.92 4.88
C LEU A 147 9.65 11.86 5.25
N LEU A 148 9.39 10.58 4.95
CA LEU A 148 10.36 9.49 5.12
C LEU A 148 11.58 9.66 4.21
N SER A 149 11.37 10.04 2.95
CA SER A 149 12.47 10.32 2.01
C SER A 149 13.37 11.45 2.51
N ILE A 150 12.77 12.57 2.94
CA ILE A 150 13.52 13.72 3.47
C ILE A 150 14.23 13.36 4.77
N SER A 151 13.52 12.76 5.73
CA SER A 151 14.12 12.40 7.02
C SER A 151 15.19 11.32 6.88
N GLY A 152 15.01 10.36 5.97
CA GLY A 152 15.99 9.32 5.64
C GLY A 152 17.28 9.91 5.06
N LEU A 153 17.17 10.88 4.16
CA LEU A 153 18.32 11.63 3.62
C LEU A 153 19.03 12.43 4.72
N LEU A 154 18.29 13.08 5.62
CA LEU A 154 18.87 13.85 6.72
C LEU A 154 19.66 12.95 7.68
N ILE A 155 19.13 11.77 8.02
CA ILE A 155 19.81 10.81 8.92
C ILE A 155 20.84 9.92 8.21
N TRP A 156 21.00 10.06 6.89
CA TRP A 156 21.96 9.30 6.09
C TRP A 156 23.38 9.45 6.63
N SER A 157 23.75 10.68 6.99
CA SER A 157 25.00 11.01 7.68
C SER A 157 24.71 11.61 9.05
N LYS A 158 24.55 10.76 10.06
CA LYS A 158 24.34 11.18 11.46
C LYS A 158 25.45 12.13 11.95
N THR A 159 26.69 11.91 11.53
CA THR A 159 27.83 12.77 11.88
C THR A 159 27.74 14.14 11.19
N GLY A 160 27.37 14.18 9.91
CA GLY A 160 27.12 15.44 9.20
C GLY A 160 25.96 16.23 9.80
N LEU A 161 24.89 15.55 10.20
CA LEU A 161 23.72 16.15 10.84
C LEU A 161 24.05 16.76 12.21
N MET A 162 24.83 16.05 13.04
CA MET A 162 25.32 16.57 14.32
C MET A 162 26.24 17.77 14.16
N GLN A 163 27.09 17.78 13.12
CA GLN A 163 27.95 18.92 12.81
C GLN A 163 27.13 20.13 12.34
N TYR A 164 26.13 19.92 11.50
CA TYR A 164 25.28 20.99 10.97
C TYR A 164 24.44 21.66 12.06
N PHE A 165 23.78 20.88 12.92
CA PHE A 165 22.95 21.40 14.01
C PHE A 165 23.73 21.70 15.30
N ALA A 166 25.04 21.43 15.33
CA ALA A 166 25.90 21.52 16.51
C ALA A 166 25.35 20.82 17.77
N THR A 167 24.40 19.89 17.62
CA THR A 167 23.72 19.23 18.74
C THR A 167 23.42 17.76 18.43
N ARG A 168 23.72 16.90 19.41
CA ARG A 168 23.35 15.48 19.36
C ARG A 168 21.83 15.29 19.45
N THR A 169 21.15 16.17 20.19
CA THR A 169 19.69 16.13 20.39
C THR A 169 18.93 16.30 19.08
N ALA A 170 19.32 17.24 18.22
CA ALA A 170 18.67 17.41 16.91
C ALA A 170 18.83 16.17 16.03
N ALA A 171 20.04 15.58 15.98
CA ALA A 171 20.27 14.37 15.22
C ALA A 171 19.45 13.18 15.72
N MET A 172 19.31 13.03 17.05
CA MET A 172 18.47 11.99 17.65
C MET A 172 16.98 12.22 17.37
N ALA A 173 16.52 13.48 17.41
CA ALA A 173 15.13 13.81 17.09
C ALA A 173 14.75 13.40 15.67
N PHE A 174 15.62 13.62 14.68
CA PHE A 174 15.37 13.17 13.30
C PHE A 174 15.33 11.64 13.15
N VAL A 175 16.16 10.91 13.91
CA VAL A 175 16.13 9.44 13.92
C VAL A 175 14.80 8.93 14.49
N VAL A 176 14.38 9.46 15.64
CA VAL A 176 13.09 9.10 16.26
C VAL A 176 11.93 9.47 15.34
N PHE A 177 11.97 10.67 14.74
CA PHE A 177 10.96 11.11 13.80
C PHE A 177 10.84 10.19 12.58
N HIS A 178 11.97 9.80 11.97
CA HIS A 178 11.96 8.86 10.85
C HIS A 178 11.40 7.48 11.27
N GLY A 179 11.81 6.97 12.44
CA GLY A 179 11.30 5.70 12.97
C GLY A 179 9.79 5.73 13.21
N LEU A 180 9.27 6.79 13.84
CA LEU A 180 7.84 6.97 14.10
C LEU A 180 7.04 7.13 12.80
N LEU A 181 7.54 7.89 11.82
CA LEU A 181 6.91 7.96 10.50
C LEU A 181 6.85 6.58 9.83
N GLY A 182 7.91 5.78 10.00
CA GLY A 182 7.95 4.41 9.52
C GLY A 182 6.85 3.56 10.17
N VAL A 183 6.65 3.69 11.48
CA VAL A 183 5.56 2.99 12.20
C VAL A 183 4.19 3.40 11.71
N VAL A 184 3.92 4.69 11.53
CA VAL A 184 2.61 5.16 11.05
C VAL A 184 2.35 4.66 9.63
N MET A 185 3.33 4.80 8.73
CA MET A 185 3.18 4.33 7.36
C MET A 185 3.03 2.80 7.29
N LEU A 186 3.70 2.07 8.18
CA LEU A 186 3.55 0.63 8.29
C LEU A 186 2.11 0.23 8.62
N MET A 187 1.44 0.96 9.51
CA MET A 187 0.01 0.73 9.78
C MET A 187 -0.83 0.95 8.52
N GLY A 188 -0.56 2.03 7.79
CA GLY A 188 -1.21 2.33 6.51
C GLY A 188 -1.03 1.19 5.51
N VAL A 189 0.18 0.63 5.39
CA VAL A 189 0.47 -0.50 4.51
C VAL A 189 -0.22 -1.79 4.96
N MET A 190 -0.23 -2.12 6.25
CA MET A 190 -0.95 -3.28 6.76
C MET A 190 -2.46 -3.18 6.49
N PHE A 191 -3.05 -1.99 6.67
CA PHE A 191 -4.44 -1.74 6.31
C PHE A 191 -4.67 -1.85 4.80
N HIS A 192 -3.77 -1.29 3.98
CA HIS A 192 -3.86 -1.36 2.53
C HIS A 192 -3.82 -2.82 2.03
N ILE A 193 -2.93 -3.65 2.58
CA ILE A 193 -2.88 -5.09 2.29
C ILE A 193 -4.21 -5.76 2.64
N PHE A 194 -4.76 -5.44 3.81
CA PHE A 194 -6.03 -6.03 4.24
C PHE A 194 -7.21 -5.59 3.36
N GLU A 195 -7.34 -4.29 3.11
CA GLU A 195 -8.44 -3.71 2.32
C GLU A 195 -8.48 -4.29 0.91
N HIS A 196 -7.34 -4.35 0.22
CA HIS A 196 -7.29 -4.80 -1.17
C HIS A 196 -7.11 -6.32 -1.34
N GLY A 197 -6.48 -7.00 -0.38
CA GLY A 197 -6.31 -8.45 -0.41
C GLY A 197 -7.56 -9.22 0.05
N PHE A 198 -8.39 -8.61 0.90
CA PHE A 198 -9.57 -9.26 1.49
C PHE A 198 -10.89 -8.59 1.10
N HIS A 199 -10.91 -7.74 0.07
CA HIS A 199 -12.15 -7.19 -0.46
C HIS A 199 -13.05 -8.33 -0.98
N PRO A 200 -14.34 -8.41 -0.58
CA PRO A 200 -15.22 -9.52 -0.95
C PRO A 200 -15.39 -9.71 -2.46
N ALA A 201 -15.37 -8.61 -3.22
CA ALA A 201 -15.51 -8.66 -4.67
C ALA A 201 -14.23 -9.06 -5.42
N PHE A 202 -13.06 -8.97 -4.79
CA PHE A 202 -11.76 -9.16 -5.46
C PHE A 202 -10.84 -10.14 -4.74
N PHE A 203 -11.35 -10.86 -3.75
CA PHE A 203 -10.55 -11.82 -3.01
C PHE A 203 -10.01 -12.92 -3.95
N PRO A 204 -8.70 -13.26 -3.90
CA PRO A 204 -7.70 -12.86 -2.90
C PRO A 204 -6.82 -11.66 -3.28
N VAL A 205 -6.99 -11.05 -4.45
CA VAL A 205 -6.19 -9.89 -4.87
C VAL A 205 -6.97 -9.00 -5.83
N GLU A 206 -6.96 -7.69 -5.57
CA GLU A 206 -7.54 -6.73 -6.49
C GLU A 206 -6.66 -6.52 -7.74
N THR A 207 -7.18 -6.96 -8.88
CA THR A 207 -6.54 -6.98 -10.21
C THR A 207 -6.26 -5.61 -10.77
N LYS A 208 -7.05 -4.58 -10.43
CA LYS A 208 -6.90 -3.20 -10.95
C LYS A 208 -5.51 -2.62 -10.73
N ALA A 209 -4.80 -3.06 -9.70
CA ALA A 209 -3.46 -2.58 -9.36
C ALA A 209 -2.37 -3.19 -10.27
N PHE A 210 -2.70 -4.25 -11.00
CA PHE A 210 -1.75 -5.04 -11.80
C PHE A 210 -2.10 -5.04 -13.29
N ILE A 211 -3.38 -5.21 -13.65
CA ILE A 211 -3.85 -5.27 -15.03
C ILE A 211 -4.22 -3.86 -15.52
N PRO A 212 -3.60 -3.36 -16.61
CA PRO A 212 -3.89 -2.03 -17.13
C PRO A 212 -5.22 -1.98 -17.90
N ARG A 213 -5.85 -0.79 -17.96
CA ARG A 213 -7.13 -0.57 -18.66
C ARG A 213 -7.18 -1.13 -20.06
N SER A 214 -6.11 -0.89 -20.82
CA SER A 214 -6.03 -1.22 -22.23
C SER A 214 -6.10 -2.72 -22.52
N MET A 215 -5.99 -3.58 -21.50
CA MET A 215 -6.05 -5.04 -21.64
C MET A 215 -7.39 -5.63 -21.19
N ILE A 216 -8.35 -4.79 -20.78
CA ILE A 216 -9.62 -5.24 -20.24
C ILE A 216 -10.67 -5.00 -21.31
N PRO A 217 -11.31 -6.06 -21.84
CA PRO A 217 -12.36 -5.92 -22.84
C PRO A 217 -13.48 -5.03 -22.30
N GLU A 218 -13.80 -3.94 -23.01
CA GLU A 218 -14.98 -3.15 -22.70
C GLU A 218 -16.21 -3.88 -23.28
N GLU A 219 -16.75 -4.86 -22.54
CA GLU A 219 -18.07 -5.42 -22.84
C GLU A 219 -19.14 -4.38 -22.47
N HIS A 220 -19.37 -3.41 -23.36
CA HIS A 220 -20.56 -2.56 -23.32
C HIS A 220 -21.75 -3.36 -23.87
N SER A 221 -22.26 -4.31 -23.10
CA SER A 221 -23.63 -4.77 -23.34
C SER A 221 -24.55 -3.65 -22.87
N ASP A 222 -25.16 -2.93 -23.80
CA ASP A 222 -26.17 -1.88 -23.53
C ASP A 222 -27.35 -2.36 -22.64
N ASP A 223 -27.46 -3.68 -22.43
CA ASP A 223 -28.52 -4.35 -21.66
C ASP A 223 -28.18 -4.64 -20.17
N VAL A 224 -26.99 -4.30 -19.66
CA VAL A 224 -26.60 -4.62 -18.27
C VAL A 224 -26.54 -3.36 -17.41
N GLU A 225 -27.61 -3.09 -16.66
CA GLU A 225 -27.64 -2.06 -15.63
C GLU A 225 -26.68 -2.41 -14.46
N GLY A 226 -25.53 -1.74 -14.40
CA GLY A 226 -24.65 -1.67 -13.23
C GLY A 226 -23.23 -2.22 -13.41
N THR A 227 -22.52 -2.39 -12.30
CA THR A 227 -21.11 -2.82 -12.27
C THR A 227 -20.92 -4.33 -12.45
N GLY A 228 -21.99 -5.12 -12.55
CA GLY A 228 -21.91 -6.57 -12.55
C GLY A 228 -21.53 -7.18 -11.19
N ILE A 229 -21.38 -6.39 -10.12
CA ILE A 229 -21.15 -6.90 -8.75
C ILE A 229 -22.26 -7.86 -8.30
N GLN A 230 -23.47 -7.70 -8.85
CA GLN A 230 -24.61 -8.54 -8.49
C GLN A 230 -24.46 -9.98 -9.01
N HIS A 231 -23.55 -10.21 -9.96
CA HIS A 231 -23.25 -11.52 -10.52
C HIS A 231 -22.09 -12.24 -9.82
N LEU A 232 -21.45 -11.60 -8.85
CA LEU A 232 -20.36 -12.21 -8.10
C LEU A 232 -20.91 -13.08 -6.96
N GLU A 233 -20.34 -14.28 -6.85
CA GLU A 233 -20.50 -15.13 -5.68
C GLU A 233 -19.30 -14.98 -4.74
N LEU A 234 -19.56 -14.92 -3.44
CA LEU A 234 -18.51 -14.86 -2.43
C LEU A 234 -17.69 -16.15 -2.42
N SER A 235 -16.36 -16.02 -2.41
CA SER A 235 -15.50 -17.19 -2.24
C SER A 235 -15.84 -17.95 -0.95
N PRO A 236 -15.95 -19.29 -0.96
CA PRO A 236 -16.37 -20.07 0.21
C PRO A 236 -15.49 -19.87 1.45
N ASN A 237 -14.21 -19.55 1.25
CA ASN A 237 -13.25 -19.33 2.33
C ASN A 237 -13.08 -17.85 2.73
N TRP A 238 -13.71 -16.90 2.01
CA TRP A 238 -13.48 -15.46 2.19
C TRP A 238 -13.72 -15.01 3.63
N ALA A 239 -14.85 -15.40 4.24
CA ALA A 239 -15.19 -14.98 5.59
C ALA A 239 -14.12 -15.40 6.62
N SER A 240 -13.64 -16.65 6.52
CA SER A 240 -12.58 -17.15 7.41
C SER A 240 -11.25 -16.42 7.18
N ALA A 241 -10.89 -16.20 5.91
CA ALA A 241 -9.67 -15.55 5.52
C ALA A 241 -9.67 -14.07 5.97
N SER A 242 -10.77 -13.36 5.76
CA SER A 242 -10.97 -11.97 6.17
C SER A 242 -10.93 -11.82 7.69
N ASN A 243 -11.55 -12.73 8.44
CA ASN A 243 -11.50 -12.67 9.91
C ASN A 243 -10.08 -12.91 10.43
N LEU A 244 -9.37 -13.89 9.87
CA LEU A 244 -8.00 -14.20 10.27
C LEU A 244 -7.03 -13.08 9.88
N GLY A 245 -7.11 -12.61 8.63
CA GLY A 245 -6.30 -11.52 8.11
C GLY A 245 -6.55 -10.22 8.87
N GLY A 246 -7.82 -9.89 9.14
CA GLY A 246 -8.20 -8.71 9.92
C GLY A 246 -7.68 -8.77 11.36
N ALA A 247 -7.84 -9.92 12.02
CA ALA A 247 -7.28 -10.12 13.36
C ALA A 247 -5.76 -10.00 13.38
N ALA A 248 -5.06 -10.61 12.42
CA ALA A 248 -3.61 -10.51 12.30
C ALA A 248 -3.15 -9.06 12.06
N THR A 249 -3.82 -8.32 11.17
CA THR A 249 -3.55 -6.89 10.91
C THR A 249 -3.72 -6.05 12.17
N VAL A 250 -4.83 -6.21 12.90
CA VAL A 250 -5.07 -5.45 14.14
C VAL A 250 -4.05 -5.79 15.22
N ILE A 251 -3.77 -7.08 15.43
CA ILE A 251 -2.78 -7.53 16.42
C ILE A 251 -1.39 -6.98 16.06
N GLY A 252 -0.99 -7.08 14.79
CA GLY A 252 0.27 -6.54 14.29
C GLY A 252 0.39 -5.05 14.56
N ILE A 253 -0.60 -4.26 14.12
CA ILE A 253 -0.63 -2.80 14.32
C ILE A 253 -0.53 -2.42 15.80
N VAL A 254 -1.38 -3.00 16.64
CA VAL A 254 -1.41 -2.68 18.08
C VAL A 254 -0.09 -3.05 18.75
N SER A 255 0.49 -4.19 18.41
CA SER A 255 1.75 -4.65 18.99
C SER A 255 2.91 -3.73 18.63
N VAL A 256 2.91 -3.21 17.40
CA VAL A 256 3.98 -2.35 16.88
C VAL A 256 3.88 -0.95 17.41
N LEU A 257 2.66 -0.42 17.50
CA LEU A 257 2.41 0.83 18.21
C LEU A 257 2.88 0.72 19.66
N THR A 258 2.54 -0.38 20.32
CA THR A 258 2.96 -0.63 21.71
C THR A 258 4.48 -0.75 21.81
N ALA A 259 5.11 -1.54 20.94
CA ALA A 259 6.57 -1.68 20.91
C ALA A 259 7.25 -0.34 20.64
N SER A 260 6.71 0.51 19.75
CA SER A 260 7.29 1.81 19.39
C SER A 260 7.34 2.81 20.55
N ILE A 261 6.54 2.61 21.60
CA ILE A 261 6.59 3.41 22.83
C ILE A 261 7.87 3.08 23.62
N PHE A 262 8.33 1.83 23.57
CA PHE A 262 9.49 1.33 24.32
C PHE A 262 10.77 1.35 23.48
N ASP A 263 10.68 0.98 22.21
CA ASP A 263 11.80 0.86 21.28
C ASP A 263 11.92 2.09 20.39
N THR A 264 12.73 3.04 20.84
CA THR A 264 13.07 4.25 20.07
C THR A 264 14.23 4.04 19.09
N GLY A 265 14.70 2.81 18.93
CA GLY A 265 15.64 2.41 17.87
C GLY A 265 17.13 2.77 18.06
N TYR A 266 17.56 3.45 19.14
CA TYR A 266 18.98 3.62 19.54
C TYR A 266 19.06 3.99 21.05
N PRO A 267 20.20 3.77 21.76
CA PRO A 267 20.30 3.99 23.19
C PRO A 267 20.34 5.49 23.47
N VAL A 268 19.17 6.06 23.72
CA VAL A 268 19.06 7.25 24.56
C VAL A 268 19.63 6.84 25.93
N SER A 269 20.44 7.70 26.55
CA SER A 269 21.13 7.38 27.81
C SER A 269 20.18 6.70 28.80
N LEU A 270 20.55 5.48 29.20
CA LEU A 270 19.87 4.62 30.18
C LEU A 270 19.61 5.30 31.54
N GLU A 271 20.08 6.53 31.74
CA GLU A 271 19.84 7.35 32.93
C GLU A 271 18.48 8.05 32.95
N LEU A 272 17.74 8.08 31.82
CA LEU A 272 16.42 8.74 31.73
C LEU A 272 15.25 7.80 31.38
N LEU A 273 15.53 6.53 31.10
CA LEU A 273 14.52 5.50 30.86
C LEU A 273 14.77 4.33 31.80
N VAL A 274 13.79 4.07 32.65
CA VAL A 274 13.70 2.86 33.45
C VAL A 274 13.61 1.67 32.49
N GLY A 275 14.76 1.02 32.26
CA GLY A 275 14.87 -0.37 31.83
C GLY A 275 14.56 -0.66 30.36
N GLY A 276 15.32 -1.61 29.79
CA GLY A 276 14.87 -2.36 28.62
C GLY A 276 13.46 -2.87 28.89
N GLY A 277 12.53 -2.51 28.02
CA GLY A 277 11.12 -2.84 28.20
C GLY A 277 10.95 -4.35 28.36
N PRO A 278 9.86 -4.81 28.97
CA PRO A 278 9.57 -6.23 28.95
C PRO A 278 9.37 -6.64 27.49
N THR A 279 10.39 -7.25 26.89
CA THR A 279 10.25 -8.18 25.77
C THR A 279 9.42 -9.35 26.28
N ASN A 280 8.14 -9.07 26.50
CA ASN A 280 7.16 -10.05 26.87
C ASN A 280 6.91 -10.87 25.61
N LEU A 281 6.87 -12.18 25.76
CA LEU A 281 6.51 -13.13 24.71
C LEU A 281 5.32 -12.64 23.86
N LEU A 282 4.34 -11.98 24.47
CA LEU A 282 3.20 -11.37 23.77
C LEU A 282 3.59 -10.29 22.76
N LEU A 283 4.50 -9.37 23.13
CA LEU A 283 4.97 -8.31 22.24
C LEU A 283 5.79 -8.88 21.09
N THR A 284 6.69 -9.83 21.40
CA THR A 284 7.45 -10.55 20.37
C THR A 284 6.54 -11.27 19.39
N VAL A 285 5.55 -12.03 19.87
CA VAL A 285 4.57 -12.71 19.01
C VAL A 285 3.80 -11.69 18.17
N GLY A 286 3.32 -10.61 18.78
CA GLY A 286 2.56 -9.57 18.11
C GLY A 286 3.33 -8.84 16.99
N VAL A 287 4.58 -8.44 17.24
CA VAL A 287 5.45 -7.82 16.23
C VAL A 287 5.75 -8.79 15.08
N ASN A 288 5.96 -10.08 15.39
CA ASN A 288 6.15 -11.12 14.38
C ASN A 288 4.87 -11.39 13.55
N ILE A 289 3.68 -11.29 14.16
CA ILE A 289 2.40 -11.31 13.42
C ILE A 289 2.35 -10.13 12.43
N GLY A 290 2.81 -8.95 12.85
CA GLY A 290 2.96 -7.80 11.95
C GLY A 290 3.88 -8.09 10.75
N VAL A 291 5.04 -8.73 10.98
CA VAL A 291 5.93 -9.18 9.89
C VAL A 291 5.22 -10.17 8.96
N LEU A 292 4.41 -11.08 9.51
CA LEU A 292 3.67 -12.05 8.70
C LEU A 292 2.61 -11.38 7.81
N VAL A 293 1.95 -10.32 8.29
CA VAL A 293 1.03 -9.51 7.46
C VAL A 293 1.78 -8.86 6.30
N LEU A 294 2.98 -8.32 6.54
CA LEU A 294 3.82 -7.78 5.47
C LEU A 294 4.24 -8.85 4.46
N PHE A 295 4.64 -10.02 4.95
CA PHE A 295 5.02 -11.14 4.08
C PHE A 295 3.84 -11.61 3.22
N LEU A 296 2.64 -11.68 3.80
CA LEU A 296 1.42 -11.96 3.05
C LEU A 296 1.18 -10.89 1.97
N GLY A 297 1.33 -9.61 2.31
CA GLY A 297 1.21 -8.52 1.33
C GLY A 297 2.19 -8.65 0.17
N MET A 298 3.45 -9.00 0.45
CA MET A 298 4.46 -9.25 -0.58
C MET A 298 4.06 -10.44 -1.47
N VAL A 299 3.57 -11.53 -0.88
CA VAL A 299 3.06 -12.70 -1.63
C VAL A 299 1.87 -12.32 -2.52
N LEU A 300 0.91 -11.54 -2.01
CA LEU A 300 -0.22 -11.06 -2.79
C LEU A 300 0.22 -10.14 -3.94
N SER A 301 1.22 -9.28 -3.71
CA SER A 301 1.80 -8.42 -4.76
C SER A 301 2.47 -9.23 -5.87
N VAL A 302 3.24 -10.27 -5.49
CA VAL A 302 3.83 -11.21 -6.46
C VAL A 302 2.74 -11.98 -7.21
N TYR A 303 1.72 -12.47 -6.49
CA TYR A 303 0.59 -13.18 -7.07
C TYR A 303 -0.17 -12.31 -8.10
N GLY A 304 -0.46 -11.04 -7.77
CA GLY A 304 -1.09 -10.10 -8.69
C GLY A 304 -0.27 -9.88 -9.98
N ASN A 305 1.07 -9.81 -9.86
CA ASN A 305 1.94 -9.74 -11.03
C ASN A 305 1.94 -11.03 -11.86
N LEU A 306 1.86 -12.20 -11.23
CA LEU A 306 1.71 -13.47 -11.95
C LEU A 306 0.36 -13.56 -12.68
N VAL A 307 -0.71 -13.05 -12.08
CA VAL A 307 -2.03 -12.94 -12.72
C VAL A 307 -1.94 -12.04 -13.95
N ARG A 308 -1.28 -10.88 -13.86
CA ARG A 308 -1.03 -10.00 -15.01
C ARG A 308 -0.33 -10.73 -16.15
N ILE A 309 0.75 -11.46 -15.86
CA ILE A 309 1.52 -12.18 -16.89
C ILE A 309 0.65 -13.23 -17.58
N ARG A 310 -0.14 -14.01 -16.82
CA ARG A 310 -1.07 -14.99 -17.39
C ARG A 310 -2.15 -14.34 -18.24
N TRP A 311 -2.62 -13.17 -17.83
CA TRP A 311 -3.60 -12.39 -18.60
C TRP A 311 -3.00 -11.91 -19.92
N GLU A 312 -1.80 -11.31 -19.89
CA GLU A 312 -1.07 -10.88 -21.09
C GLU A 312 -0.86 -12.04 -22.07
N GLN A 313 -0.54 -13.24 -21.57
CA GLN A 313 -0.38 -14.44 -22.40
C GLN A 313 -1.69 -14.86 -23.08
N ARG A 314 -2.81 -14.88 -22.34
CA ARG A 314 -4.12 -15.25 -22.91
C ARG A 314 -4.58 -14.28 -23.99
N MET A 315 -4.44 -12.98 -23.76
CA MET A 315 -4.83 -11.98 -24.75
C MET A 315 -3.98 -12.09 -26.03
N ALA A 316 -2.70 -12.42 -25.90
CA ALA A 316 -1.85 -12.65 -27.07
C ALA A 316 -2.24 -13.92 -27.85
N GLU A 317 -2.63 -14.99 -27.15
CA GLU A 317 -3.14 -16.23 -27.76
C GLU A 317 -4.49 -15.99 -28.47
N GLU A 318 -5.38 -15.18 -27.89
CA GLU A 318 -6.65 -14.79 -28.51
C GLU A 318 -6.45 -13.91 -29.75
N GLU A 319 -5.55 -12.91 -29.69
CA GLU A 319 -5.21 -12.07 -30.85
C GLU A 319 -4.58 -12.89 -32.00
N GLU A 320 -3.72 -13.86 -31.68
CA GLU A 320 -3.16 -14.78 -32.66
C GLU A 320 -4.26 -15.65 -33.29
N ALA A 321 -5.16 -16.22 -32.48
CA ALA A 321 -6.28 -17.02 -32.97
C ALA A 321 -7.22 -16.22 -33.90
N ASP A 322 -7.58 -15.01 -33.50
CA ASP A 322 -8.43 -14.10 -34.30
C ASP A 322 -7.75 -13.72 -35.62
N SER A 323 -6.42 -13.52 -35.62
CA SER A 323 -5.67 -13.23 -36.84
C SER A 323 -5.66 -14.41 -37.82
N VAL A 324 -5.54 -15.64 -37.31
CA VAL A 324 -5.56 -16.88 -38.12
C VAL A 324 -6.96 -17.13 -38.68
N GLU A 325 -8.01 -16.88 -37.91
CA GLU A 325 -9.39 -16.97 -38.40
C GLU A 325 -9.70 -15.92 -39.48
N ALA A 326 -9.19 -14.69 -39.32
CA ALA A 326 -9.33 -13.64 -40.33
C ALA A 326 -8.59 -13.98 -41.63
N GLU A 327 -7.36 -14.50 -41.55
CA GLU A 327 -6.60 -14.95 -42.74
C GLU A 327 -7.26 -16.17 -43.43
N ALA A 328 -7.95 -17.03 -42.68
CA ALA A 328 -8.67 -18.17 -43.25
C ALA A 328 -10.01 -17.80 -43.90
N ALA A 329 -10.54 -16.59 -43.63
CA ALA A 329 -11.80 -16.08 -44.17
C ALA A 329 -11.64 -15.27 -45.47
N ASP A 330 -10.41 -14.83 -45.79
CA ASP A 330 -10.03 -14.11 -47.03
C ASP A 330 -9.56 -15.05 -48.16
#